data_AF-A0A7X7DJZ8-F1
#
_entry.id   AF-A0A7X7DJZ8-F1
#
_cell.length_a   1.000
_cell.length_b   1.000
_cell.length_c   1.000
_cell.angle_alpha   90.00
_cell.angle_beta   90.00
_cell.angle_gamma   90.00
#
_symmetry.space_group_name_H-M   'P 1'
#
loop_
_entity.id
_entity.type
_entity.pdbx_description
1 polymer ?
#
loop_
_entity_poly.entity_id
_entity_poly.type
_entity_poly.pdbx_seq_one_letter_code
_entity_poly.pdbx_strand_id
1 'polypeptide(L)'
;MKQKLPVILISFIVTLCTSSFSQPIVVNGSMLREVCYTPVSSLRLCTPDRQPIPFQIDELTENGNYICDRGNEPNTDSSNGIFDSRDEIVFLYEDCSTEDSFVAPDYPGFFYYRLTIGDSEKRFVYITNDTLILKSSKRYIEYDHDRQYVKTPYFFAQFSPDRFHFTSAGVWDSGEKKYEQLTQELRITILLKALWGLIPIRYSEDNLVCVVKNYKVGEIRLIRGGDFHLRLGLGIRGSRAYVNQICYPQVVKVPVNVHVPVRFSSFFKDAYIEMSPVIRQNAGYVFDAPSAKIIDSISSRAVCDTIIRVNPNNQFYSVTSGSKGYGWILNAKINDKYLKGSGYLIRKPSPRDSSCLEYGFRMTVVDLPKGHYEINNWVSFPSRTYASINDLSSFVLKPHSIKTPWITSKNLLLANPLIQNNASTNY
;
A
#
# COMPACT_ATOMS: atom_id res chain seq x y z
N MET A 1 -64.13 20.60 -17.39
CA MET A 1 -63.29 19.40 -17.63
C MET A 1 -61.86 19.73 -17.24
N LYS A 2 -61.35 19.16 -16.14
CA LYS A 2 -59.97 19.38 -15.66
C LYS A 2 -59.05 18.37 -16.38
N GLN A 3 -58.22 18.85 -17.30
CA GLN A 3 -57.14 18.05 -17.90
C GLN A 3 -56.11 17.73 -16.82
N LYS A 4 -55.96 16.45 -16.49
CA LYS A 4 -54.86 15.95 -15.66
C LYS A 4 -53.60 15.89 -16.53
N LEU A 5 -52.58 16.69 -16.18
CA LEU A 5 -51.23 16.54 -16.72
C LEU A 5 -50.66 15.18 -16.26
N PRO A 6 -50.03 14.39 -17.14
CA PRO A 6 -49.32 13.20 -16.71
C PRO A 6 -48.01 13.64 -16.03
N VAL A 7 -47.86 13.24 -14.76
CA VAL A 7 -46.56 13.26 -14.07
C VAL A 7 -45.68 12.25 -14.77
N ILE A 8 -44.85 12.71 -15.69
CA ILE A 8 -43.76 11.92 -16.26
C ILE A 8 -42.75 11.75 -15.12
N LEU A 9 -42.86 10.62 -14.43
CA LEU A 9 -41.84 10.11 -13.54
C LEU A 9 -40.63 9.77 -14.41
N ILE A 10 -39.77 10.76 -14.67
CA ILE A 10 -38.42 10.52 -15.17
C ILE A 10 -37.72 9.76 -14.04
N SER A 11 -37.83 8.44 -14.10
CA SER A 11 -36.93 7.54 -13.41
C SER A 11 -35.56 7.80 -14.04
N PHE A 12 -34.87 8.81 -13.52
CA PHE A 12 -33.43 8.93 -13.64
C PHE A 12 -32.93 7.64 -12.99
N ILE A 13 -32.75 6.61 -13.80
CA ILE A 13 -31.81 5.54 -13.51
C ILE A 13 -30.47 6.26 -13.47
N VAL A 14 -30.19 6.88 -12.32
CA VAL A 14 -28.83 7.07 -11.86
C VAL A 14 -28.34 5.64 -11.76
N THR A 15 -27.83 5.14 -12.87
CA THR A 15 -26.90 4.03 -12.85
C THR A 15 -25.81 4.57 -11.95
N LEU A 16 -25.89 4.20 -10.67
CA LEU A 16 -24.82 4.32 -9.71
C LEU A 16 -23.71 3.50 -10.35
N CYS A 17 -22.95 4.13 -11.24
CA CYS A 17 -21.69 3.62 -11.69
C CYS A 17 -20.89 3.52 -10.41
N THR A 18 -20.92 2.34 -9.80
CA THR A 18 -20.12 1.99 -8.65
C THR A 18 -18.71 2.41 -9.01
N SER A 19 -18.14 3.29 -8.20
CA SER A 19 -16.78 3.75 -8.39
C SER A 19 -15.89 2.52 -8.34
N SER A 20 -15.39 2.06 -9.49
CA SER A 20 -14.51 0.90 -9.53
C SER A 20 -13.15 1.32 -8.97
N PHE A 21 -12.94 1.07 -7.69
CA PHE A 21 -11.64 1.15 -7.06
C PHE A 21 -10.79 0.00 -7.61
N SER A 22 -9.67 0.27 -8.29
CA SER A 22 -8.72 -0.72 -8.80
C SER A 22 -8.13 -1.57 -7.68
N GLN A 23 -8.86 -2.60 -7.27
CA GLN A 23 -8.59 -3.36 -6.06
C GLN A 23 -7.61 -4.49 -6.36
N PRO A 24 -6.38 -4.48 -5.81
CA PRO A 24 -5.47 -5.58 -6.00
C PRO A 24 -5.96 -6.84 -5.30
N ILE A 25 -5.82 -7.97 -5.99
CA ILE A 25 -6.02 -9.31 -5.47
C ILE A 25 -4.65 -9.98 -5.41
N VAL A 26 -4.21 -10.36 -4.21
CA VAL A 26 -2.93 -11.06 -4.00
C VAL A 26 -3.24 -12.49 -3.55
N VAL A 27 -2.84 -13.45 -4.38
CA VAL A 27 -2.99 -14.89 -4.13
C VAL A 27 -1.61 -15.47 -3.86
N ASN A 28 -1.41 -16.05 -2.68
CA ASN A 28 -0.16 -16.71 -2.34
C ASN A 28 -0.15 -18.15 -2.87
N GLY A 29 1.00 -18.66 -3.31
CA GLY A 29 1.12 -20.00 -3.88
C GLY A 29 0.70 -21.12 -2.93
N SER A 30 0.77 -20.92 -1.60
CA SER A 30 0.25 -21.89 -0.63
C SER A 30 -1.26 -22.14 -0.78
N MET A 31 -2.00 -21.20 -1.37
CA MET A 31 -3.43 -21.32 -1.72
C MET A 31 -3.66 -22.08 -3.02
N LEU A 32 -2.62 -22.26 -3.84
CA LEU A 32 -2.66 -22.76 -5.22
C LEU A 32 -1.79 -24.01 -5.39
N ARG A 33 -1.92 -24.98 -4.49
CA ARG A 33 -1.04 -26.17 -4.46
C ARG A 33 -0.97 -26.93 -5.79
N GLU A 34 -2.05 -26.93 -6.57
CA GLU A 34 -2.12 -27.59 -7.89
C GLU A 34 -1.38 -26.83 -8.99
N VAL A 35 -1.13 -25.54 -8.78
CA VAL A 35 -0.41 -24.66 -9.72
C VAL A 35 1.09 -24.62 -9.38
N CYS A 36 1.46 -24.93 -8.13
CA CYS A 36 2.85 -25.01 -7.71
C CYS A 36 3.68 -25.96 -8.59
N TYR A 37 4.99 -25.72 -8.66
CA TYR A 37 5.95 -26.42 -9.51
C TYR A 37 5.78 -26.15 -11.02
N THR A 38 4.90 -25.22 -11.38
CA THR A 38 4.77 -24.74 -12.77
C THR A 38 5.81 -23.64 -13.04
N PRO A 39 6.50 -23.64 -14.19
CA PRO A 39 7.38 -22.55 -14.57
C PRO A 39 6.64 -21.22 -14.61
N VAL A 40 7.15 -20.19 -13.93
CA VAL A 40 6.53 -18.85 -13.85
C VAL A 40 6.25 -18.27 -15.24
N SER A 41 7.14 -18.55 -16.21
CA SER A 41 7.02 -18.08 -17.60
C SER A 41 5.82 -18.68 -18.36
N SER A 42 5.33 -19.86 -17.94
CA SER A 42 4.22 -20.58 -18.60
C SER A 42 2.84 -20.16 -18.08
N LEU A 43 2.76 -19.67 -16.85
CA LEU A 43 1.49 -19.29 -16.23
C LEU A 43 0.79 -18.14 -16.98
N ARG A 44 -0.54 -18.22 -17.03
CA ARG A 44 -1.46 -17.25 -17.63
C ARG A 44 -2.69 -17.09 -16.75
N LEU A 45 -3.26 -15.89 -16.76
CA LEU A 45 -4.57 -15.61 -16.19
C LEU A 45 -5.54 -15.19 -17.31
N CYS A 46 -6.75 -15.74 -17.28
CA CYS A 46 -7.78 -15.40 -18.26
C CYS A 46 -9.20 -15.39 -17.68
N THR A 47 -10.09 -14.73 -18.41
CA THR A 47 -11.55 -14.79 -18.25
C THR A 47 -12.12 -16.10 -18.82
N PRO A 48 -13.42 -16.40 -18.60
CA PRO A 48 -14.09 -17.57 -19.18
C PRO A 48 -14.01 -17.68 -20.71
N ASP A 49 -14.01 -16.55 -21.41
CA ASP A 49 -13.87 -16.48 -22.88
C ASP A 49 -12.40 -16.46 -23.32
N ARG A 50 -11.48 -16.86 -22.43
CA ARG A 50 -10.02 -16.96 -22.65
C ARG A 50 -9.36 -15.63 -23.02
N GLN A 51 -9.97 -14.50 -22.68
CA GLN A 51 -9.31 -13.20 -22.81
C GLN A 51 -8.25 -13.03 -21.73
N PRO A 52 -7.07 -12.49 -22.08
CA PRO A 52 -5.97 -12.40 -21.14
C PRO A 52 -6.18 -11.30 -20.11
N ILE A 53 -6.04 -11.66 -18.84
CA ILE A 53 -6.10 -10.73 -17.71
C ILE A 53 -4.69 -10.19 -17.42
N PRO A 54 -4.51 -8.88 -17.16
CA PRO A 54 -3.23 -8.36 -16.69
C PRO A 54 -2.91 -8.95 -15.31
N PHE A 55 -1.70 -9.48 -15.17
CA PHE A 55 -1.26 -10.04 -13.90
C PHE A 55 0.25 -9.94 -13.75
N GLN A 56 0.70 -10.19 -12.53
CA GLN A 56 2.10 -10.23 -12.16
C GLN A 56 2.33 -11.41 -11.22
N ILE A 57 3.41 -12.15 -11.45
CA ILE A 57 3.90 -13.15 -10.51
C ILE A 57 5.14 -12.59 -9.85
N ASP A 58 5.16 -12.57 -8.53
CA ASP A 58 6.29 -12.12 -7.74
C ASP A 58 6.84 -13.28 -6.94
N GLU A 59 8.07 -13.67 -7.27
CA GLU A 59 8.80 -14.71 -6.55
C GLU A 59 9.36 -14.14 -5.24
N LEU A 60 9.37 -14.97 -4.20
CA LEU A 60 9.92 -14.61 -2.89
C LEU A 60 11.08 -15.55 -2.50
N THR A 61 12.13 -14.95 -1.97
CA THR A 61 13.25 -15.69 -1.35
C THR A 61 12.80 -16.47 -0.11
N GLU A 62 13.65 -17.35 0.42
CA GLU A 62 13.42 -18.04 1.72
C GLU A 62 13.17 -17.08 2.88
N ASN A 63 13.80 -15.90 2.84
CA ASN A 63 13.62 -14.85 3.83
C ASN A 63 12.40 -13.94 3.53
N GLY A 64 11.59 -14.29 2.51
CA GLY A 64 10.42 -13.58 2.01
C GLY A 64 10.66 -12.16 1.56
N ASN A 65 11.88 -11.88 1.10
CA ASN A 65 12.14 -10.71 0.27
C ASN A 65 11.71 -11.01 -1.17
N TYR A 66 11.09 -10.03 -1.83
CA TYR A 66 10.80 -10.12 -3.25
C TYR A 66 12.07 -10.28 -4.08
N ILE A 67 11.96 -11.09 -5.14
CA ILE A 67 13.00 -11.17 -6.15
C ILE A 67 12.74 -10.09 -7.20
N CYS A 68 13.71 -9.18 -7.31
CA CYS A 68 13.70 -8.01 -8.16
C CYS A 68 14.83 -8.12 -9.19
N ASP A 69 14.49 -7.92 -10.45
CA ASP A 69 15.37 -8.18 -11.60
C ASP A 69 16.22 -6.97 -12.01
N ARG A 70 16.01 -5.81 -11.39
CA ARG A 70 16.69 -4.55 -11.74
C ARG A 70 17.16 -3.79 -10.51
N GLY A 71 17.98 -2.77 -10.72
CA GLY A 71 18.54 -1.88 -9.69
C GLY A 71 20.05 -2.05 -9.53
N ASN A 72 20.60 -1.44 -8.47
CA ASN A 72 22.04 -1.47 -8.18
C ASN A 72 22.49 -2.82 -7.58
N GLU A 73 21.60 -3.50 -6.86
CA GLU A 73 21.82 -4.82 -6.24
C GLU A 73 20.63 -5.76 -6.57
N PRO A 74 20.41 -6.12 -7.86
CA PRO A 74 19.37 -7.09 -8.23
C PRO A 74 19.67 -8.44 -7.57
N ASN A 75 18.62 -9.20 -7.25
CA ASN A 75 18.72 -10.50 -6.58
C ASN A 75 18.13 -11.63 -7.44
N THR A 76 18.31 -11.56 -8.76
CA THR A 76 17.84 -12.55 -9.73
C THR A 76 18.38 -13.95 -9.46
N ASP A 77 19.60 -14.06 -8.94
CA ASP A 77 20.25 -15.36 -8.66
C ASP A 77 19.55 -16.13 -7.53
N SER A 78 18.66 -15.48 -6.78
CA SER A 78 17.79 -16.13 -5.79
C SER A 78 16.48 -16.67 -6.38
N SER A 79 16.16 -16.36 -7.64
CA SER A 79 15.01 -16.92 -8.36
C SER A 79 15.26 -18.38 -8.71
N ASN A 80 14.20 -19.19 -8.59
CA ASN A 80 14.18 -20.55 -9.10
C ASN A 80 13.38 -20.65 -10.42
N GLY A 81 12.66 -19.60 -10.82
CA GLY A 81 11.83 -19.55 -12.03
C GLY A 81 10.60 -20.46 -11.99
N ILE A 82 10.29 -21.02 -10.82
CA ILE A 82 9.22 -22.00 -10.58
C ILE A 82 8.27 -21.41 -9.56
N PHE A 83 6.98 -21.38 -9.89
CA PHE A 83 5.97 -20.91 -8.96
C PHE A 83 5.86 -21.85 -7.76
N ASP A 84 6.16 -21.34 -6.57
CA ASP A 84 6.12 -22.11 -5.33
C ASP A 84 5.16 -21.54 -4.28
N SER A 85 5.10 -22.19 -3.11
CA SER A 85 4.13 -21.86 -2.08
C SER A 85 4.32 -20.49 -1.42
N ARG A 86 5.45 -19.82 -1.62
CA ARG A 86 5.75 -18.50 -1.06
C ARG A 86 5.38 -17.38 -2.03
N ASP A 87 5.41 -17.66 -3.32
CA ASP A 87 5.22 -16.69 -4.39
C ASP A 87 3.82 -16.07 -4.38
N GLU A 88 3.69 -14.92 -5.02
CA GLU A 88 2.44 -14.17 -5.13
C GLU A 88 2.01 -14.05 -6.59
N ILE A 89 0.75 -14.37 -6.89
CA ILE A 89 0.06 -13.96 -8.12
C ILE A 89 -0.80 -12.74 -7.79
N VAL A 90 -0.66 -11.70 -8.59
CA VAL A 90 -1.32 -10.41 -8.39
C VAL A 90 -2.07 -9.98 -9.65
N PHE A 91 -3.32 -9.60 -9.48
CA PHE A 91 -4.19 -9.04 -10.53
C PHE A 91 -5.18 -8.04 -9.90
N LEU A 92 -6.02 -7.40 -10.71
CA LEU A 92 -7.05 -6.49 -10.21
C LEU A 92 -8.44 -7.14 -10.22
N TYR A 93 -9.24 -6.87 -9.19
CA TYR A 93 -10.60 -7.37 -9.07
C TYR A 93 -11.49 -6.94 -10.26
N GLU A 94 -11.25 -5.74 -10.78
CA GLU A 94 -12.03 -5.12 -11.86
C GLU A 94 -11.77 -5.81 -13.21
N ASP A 95 -10.60 -6.43 -13.38
CA ASP A 95 -10.25 -7.21 -14.57
C ASP A 95 -10.81 -8.64 -14.50
N CYS A 96 -11.42 -9.05 -13.39
CA CYS A 96 -12.05 -10.36 -13.24
C CYS A 96 -13.45 -10.38 -13.88
N SER A 97 -13.83 -11.53 -14.44
CA SER A 97 -15.14 -11.72 -15.08
C SER A 97 -16.27 -11.81 -14.05
N THR A 98 -17.43 -11.23 -14.35
CA THR A 98 -18.67 -11.47 -13.59
C THR A 98 -19.39 -12.75 -14.02
N GLU A 99 -19.00 -13.32 -15.17
CA GLU A 99 -19.56 -14.56 -15.70
C GLU A 99 -18.74 -15.77 -15.24
N ASP A 100 -19.42 -16.89 -14.96
CA ASP A 100 -18.83 -18.20 -14.61
C ASP A 100 -19.21 -19.27 -15.66
N SER A 101 -18.96 -18.96 -16.93
CA SER A 101 -19.35 -19.77 -18.09
C SER A 101 -18.19 -20.60 -18.67
N PHE A 102 -17.07 -20.75 -17.95
CA PHE A 102 -15.88 -21.38 -18.50
C PHE A 102 -16.08 -22.87 -18.73
N VAL A 103 -15.80 -23.30 -19.95
CA VAL A 103 -15.70 -24.71 -20.32
C VAL A 103 -14.23 -24.97 -20.62
N ALA A 104 -13.57 -25.73 -19.74
CA ALA A 104 -12.18 -26.10 -19.93
C ALA A 104 -12.02 -26.86 -21.25
N PRO A 105 -11.18 -26.38 -22.17
CA PRO A 105 -10.82 -27.17 -23.34
C PRO A 105 -10.16 -28.48 -22.91
N ASP A 106 -10.57 -29.59 -23.52
CA ASP A 106 -9.96 -30.89 -23.31
C ASP A 106 -8.68 -31.01 -24.14
N TYR A 107 -7.63 -30.29 -23.72
CA TYR A 107 -6.29 -30.37 -24.32
C TYR A 107 -5.32 -31.04 -23.35
N PRO A 108 -4.66 -32.14 -23.76
CA PRO A 108 -3.67 -32.79 -22.92
C PRO A 108 -2.50 -31.84 -22.63
N GLY A 109 -2.12 -31.75 -21.35
CA GLY A 109 -0.97 -30.95 -20.90
C GLY A 109 -1.31 -29.54 -20.40
N PHE A 110 -2.55 -29.07 -20.56
CA PHE A 110 -3.01 -27.83 -19.94
C PHE A 110 -3.86 -28.08 -18.69
N PHE A 111 -3.67 -27.26 -17.67
CA PHE A 111 -4.58 -27.19 -16.53
C PHE A 111 -5.35 -25.87 -16.55
N TYR A 112 -6.54 -25.87 -15.98
CA TYR A 112 -7.30 -24.65 -15.71
C TYR A 112 -7.80 -24.67 -14.28
N TYR A 113 -7.30 -23.73 -13.48
CA TYR A 113 -7.62 -23.60 -12.07
C TYR A 113 -8.50 -22.38 -11.85
N ARG A 114 -9.72 -22.59 -11.36
CA ARG A 114 -10.69 -21.52 -11.13
C ARG A 114 -10.49 -20.87 -9.76
N LEU A 115 -10.44 -19.54 -9.74
CA LEU A 115 -10.61 -18.74 -8.54
C LEU A 115 -11.96 -18.02 -8.55
N THR A 116 -12.63 -18.02 -7.40
CA THR A 116 -13.80 -17.18 -7.15
C THR A 116 -13.44 -16.12 -6.13
N ILE A 117 -13.61 -14.85 -6.50
CA ILE A 117 -13.24 -13.68 -5.69
C ILE A 117 -14.51 -12.97 -5.22
N GLY A 118 -14.55 -12.61 -3.94
CA GLY A 118 -15.68 -11.88 -3.35
C GLY A 118 -16.78 -12.77 -2.78
N ASP A 119 -17.55 -12.20 -1.86
CA ASP A 119 -18.67 -12.88 -1.19
C ASP A 119 -20.03 -12.48 -1.78
N SER A 120 -20.31 -11.18 -1.87
CA SER A 120 -21.58 -10.64 -2.40
C SER A 120 -21.56 -10.51 -3.92
N GLU A 121 -20.58 -9.78 -4.46
CA GLU A 121 -20.30 -9.71 -5.90
C GLU A 121 -19.17 -10.69 -6.21
N LYS A 122 -19.52 -11.84 -6.79
CA LYS A 122 -18.55 -12.86 -7.16
C LYS A 122 -17.95 -12.52 -8.52
N ARG A 123 -16.64 -12.63 -8.61
CA ARG A 123 -15.90 -12.57 -9.87
C ARG A 123 -15.02 -13.79 -10.04
N PHE A 124 -14.69 -14.09 -11.29
CA PHE A 124 -14.04 -15.32 -11.70
C PHE A 124 -12.79 -15.03 -12.52
N VAL A 125 -11.74 -15.79 -12.24
CA VAL A 125 -10.48 -15.80 -12.99
C VAL A 125 -9.96 -17.23 -13.06
N TYR A 126 -9.32 -17.56 -14.17
CA TYR A 126 -8.76 -18.87 -14.43
C TYR A 126 -7.24 -18.75 -14.55
N ILE A 127 -6.52 -19.58 -13.80
CA ILE A 127 -5.07 -19.74 -13.89
C ILE A 127 -4.79 -20.97 -14.75
N THR A 128 -3.90 -20.84 -15.73
CA THR A 128 -3.55 -21.93 -16.64
C THR A 128 -2.08 -21.86 -17.05
N ASN A 129 -1.52 -22.98 -17.51
CA ASN A 129 -0.25 -23.05 -18.22
C ASN A 129 -0.43 -23.06 -19.76
N ASP A 130 -1.64 -22.86 -20.26
CA ASP A 130 -1.93 -22.75 -21.69
C ASP A 130 -1.30 -21.48 -22.28
N THR A 131 -0.09 -21.63 -22.82
CA THR A 131 0.67 -20.52 -23.39
C THR A 131 0.09 -20.00 -24.71
N LEU A 132 -0.94 -20.63 -25.28
CA LEU A 132 -1.68 -20.10 -26.43
C LEU A 132 -2.49 -18.86 -26.04
N ILE A 133 -2.88 -18.75 -24.77
CA ILE A 133 -3.37 -17.50 -24.20
C ILE A 133 -2.18 -16.55 -24.08
N LEU A 134 -2.19 -15.51 -24.90
CA LEU A 134 -1.15 -14.49 -24.87
C LEU A 134 -1.19 -13.73 -23.54
N LYS A 135 -0.06 -13.14 -23.13
CA LYS A 135 -0.07 -12.23 -21.98
C LYS A 135 -0.83 -10.95 -22.35
N SER A 136 -1.54 -10.37 -21.39
CA SER A 136 -2.22 -9.08 -21.61
C SER A 136 -1.18 -7.99 -21.92
N SER A 137 -1.49 -7.11 -22.87
CA SER A 137 -0.67 -5.94 -23.19
C SER A 137 -0.99 -4.73 -22.32
N LYS A 138 -2.02 -4.82 -21.46
CA LYS A 138 -2.46 -3.73 -20.60
C LYS A 138 -1.52 -3.61 -19.40
N ARG A 139 -1.04 -2.39 -19.17
CA ARG A 139 -0.12 -2.02 -18.10
C ARG A 139 -0.76 -0.93 -17.25
N TYR A 140 -0.64 -1.03 -15.93
CA TYR A 140 -1.13 0.02 -15.02
C TYR A 140 -0.04 0.87 -14.40
N ILE A 141 1.21 0.43 -14.49
CA ILE A 141 2.35 1.06 -13.84
C ILE A 141 3.39 1.44 -14.89
N GLU A 142 3.69 2.73 -14.94
CA GLU A 142 4.83 3.29 -15.65
C GLU A 142 5.88 3.67 -14.61
N TYR A 143 7.11 3.15 -14.73
CA TYR A 143 8.21 3.52 -13.84
C TYR A 143 9.46 3.87 -14.66
N ASP A 144 9.95 5.09 -14.46
CA ASP A 144 11.21 5.59 -14.98
C ASP A 144 12.22 5.61 -13.83
N HIS A 145 13.19 4.69 -13.87
CA HIS A 145 14.19 4.56 -12.81
C HIS A 145 15.18 5.73 -12.80
N ASP A 146 15.62 6.19 -13.97
CA ASP A 146 16.61 7.27 -14.05
C ASP A 146 16.01 8.57 -13.53
N ARG A 147 14.75 8.81 -13.87
CA ARG A 147 13.98 9.93 -13.31
C ARG A 147 13.41 9.65 -11.95
N GLN A 148 13.53 8.44 -11.39
CA GLN A 148 12.89 8.04 -10.12
C GLN A 148 11.39 8.41 -10.05
N TYR A 149 10.66 8.15 -11.12
CA TYR A 149 9.28 8.61 -11.30
C TYR A 149 8.35 7.44 -11.56
N VAL A 150 7.28 7.31 -10.76
CA VAL A 150 6.20 6.36 -10.99
C VAL A 150 4.93 7.11 -11.40
N LYS A 151 4.22 6.55 -12.37
CA LYS A 151 2.95 7.05 -12.86
C LYS A 151 1.96 5.90 -13.04
N THR A 152 0.73 6.12 -12.58
CA THR A 152 -0.41 5.21 -12.73
C THR A 152 -1.59 6.01 -13.25
N PRO A 153 -2.69 5.40 -13.69
CA PRO A 153 -3.90 6.14 -14.09
C PRO A 153 -4.50 7.06 -13.00
N TYR A 154 -4.04 6.97 -11.74
CA TYR A 154 -4.65 7.64 -10.60
C TYR A 154 -3.69 8.57 -9.85
N PHE A 155 -2.39 8.31 -9.88
CA PHE A 155 -1.42 9.16 -9.21
C PHE A 155 -0.06 9.14 -9.93
N PHE A 156 0.78 10.09 -9.55
CA PHE A 156 2.20 10.00 -9.78
C PHE A 156 2.97 10.21 -8.47
N ALA A 157 4.17 9.67 -8.39
CA ALA A 157 5.11 10.00 -7.34
C ALA A 157 6.53 10.10 -7.91
N GLN A 158 7.24 11.12 -7.46
CA GLN A 158 8.63 11.39 -7.75
C GLN A 158 9.44 11.06 -6.51
N PHE A 159 10.57 10.37 -6.67
CA PHE A 159 11.48 10.03 -5.58
C PHE A 159 12.86 10.63 -5.85
N SER A 160 13.73 10.61 -4.84
CA SER A 160 15.16 10.86 -5.03
C SER A 160 15.93 9.54 -5.01
N PRO A 161 17.09 9.43 -5.69
CA PRO A 161 17.87 8.19 -5.72
C PRO A 161 18.32 7.70 -4.34
N ASP A 162 18.47 8.61 -3.39
CA ASP A 162 18.92 8.39 -2.01
C ASP A 162 17.77 8.28 -0.99
N ARG A 163 16.51 8.33 -1.45
CA ARG A 163 15.32 8.37 -0.60
C ARG A 163 14.23 7.40 -1.06
N PHE A 164 13.62 6.73 -0.09
CA PHE A 164 12.49 5.83 -0.32
C PHE A 164 11.14 6.55 -0.36
N HIS A 165 11.04 7.67 0.36
CA HIS A 165 9.86 8.52 0.39
C HIS A 165 9.81 9.43 -0.84
N PHE A 166 8.61 9.85 -1.23
CA PHE A 166 8.46 10.73 -2.39
C PHE A 166 8.92 12.16 -2.07
N THR A 167 9.52 12.80 -3.06
CA THR A 167 9.88 14.23 -3.10
C THR A 167 8.93 15.04 -3.98
N SER A 168 7.87 14.40 -4.46
CA SER A 168 6.63 15.04 -4.90
C SER A 168 5.62 13.94 -5.19
N ALA A 169 4.35 14.17 -4.91
CA ALA A 169 3.28 13.32 -5.43
C ALA A 169 2.05 14.15 -5.82
N GLY A 170 1.24 13.56 -6.68
CA GLY A 170 0.03 14.18 -7.15
C GLY A 170 -0.98 13.15 -7.63
N VAL A 171 -2.19 13.62 -7.89
CA VAL A 171 -3.35 12.78 -8.16
C VAL A 171 -3.94 13.16 -9.51
N TRP A 172 -4.57 12.19 -10.17
CA TRP A 172 -5.25 12.43 -11.43
C TRP A 172 -6.52 13.25 -11.22
N ASP A 173 -6.62 14.40 -11.88
CA ASP A 173 -7.84 15.16 -11.98
C ASP A 173 -8.60 14.72 -13.24
N SER A 174 -9.70 13.99 -13.07
CA SER A 174 -10.53 13.52 -14.18
C SER A 174 -11.23 14.65 -14.93
N GLY A 175 -11.49 15.78 -14.27
CA GLY A 175 -12.14 16.95 -14.87
C GLY A 175 -11.19 17.71 -15.79
N GLU A 176 -9.97 17.96 -15.32
CA GLU A 176 -8.93 18.66 -16.10
C GLU A 176 -8.09 17.72 -16.98
N LYS A 177 -8.26 16.41 -16.84
CA LYS A 177 -7.51 15.35 -17.55
C LYS A 177 -6.00 15.52 -17.43
N LYS A 178 -5.53 15.87 -16.23
CA LYS A 178 -4.11 16.04 -15.91
C LYS A 178 -3.84 15.66 -14.47
N TYR A 179 -2.57 15.44 -14.12
CA TYR A 179 -2.21 15.30 -12.72
C TYR A 179 -2.11 16.66 -12.04
N GLU A 180 -2.66 16.73 -10.83
CA GLU A 180 -2.45 17.83 -9.91
C GLU A 180 -1.44 17.41 -8.85
N GLN A 181 -0.33 18.15 -8.75
CA GLN A 181 0.61 17.97 -7.66
C GLN A 181 -0.02 18.45 -6.34
N LEU A 182 -0.17 17.54 -5.38
CA LEU A 182 -0.74 17.85 -4.06
C LEU A 182 0.34 18.00 -3.00
N THR A 183 1.36 17.15 -3.06
CA THR A 183 2.41 17.10 -2.05
C THR A 183 3.73 17.58 -2.63
N GLN A 184 4.45 18.38 -1.84
CA GLN A 184 5.82 18.75 -2.12
C GLN A 184 6.77 17.63 -1.70
N GLU A 185 6.55 17.00 -0.55
CA GLU A 185 7.39 15.90 -0.07
C GLU A 185 6.64 15.08 0.98
N LEU A 186 7.16 13.89 1.28
CA LEU A 186 6.80 13.17 2.50
C LEU A 186 7.91 13.35 3.53
N ARG A 187 7.61 14.07 4.61
CA ARG A 187 8.51 14.28 5.74
C ARG A 187 8.42 13.10 6.70
N ILE A 188 9.57 12.56 7.09
CA ILE A 188 9.73 11.48 8.06
C ILE A 188 10.74 11.91 9.13
N THR A 189 10.26 12.09 10.36
CA THR A 189 11.12 12.38 11.51
C THR A 189 11.06 11.24 12.52
N ILE A 190 12.22 10.76 12.96
CA ILE A 190 12.34 9.77 14.03
C ILE A 190 13.09 10.42 15.20
N LEU A 191 12.49 10.43 16.39
CA LEU A 191 13.19 10.83 17.61
C LEU A 191 13.24 9.66 18.58
N LEU A 192 14.42 9.40 19.13
CA LEU A 192 14.65 8.45 20.20
C LEU A 192 15.18 9.21 21.42
N LYS A 193 14.59 8.98 22.60
CA LYS A 193 15.07 9.59 23.86
C LYS A 193 15.88 8.58 24.66
N ALA A 194 17.18 8.50 24.37
CA ALA A 194 18.11 7.55 24.97
C ALA A 194 18.51 7.91 26.41
N LEU A 195 19.06 6.93 27.14
CA LEU A 195 19.51 7.05 28.54
C LEU A 195 18.42 7.68 29.42
N TRP A 196 17.23 7.07 29.42
CA TRP A 196 16.06 7.54 30.16
C TRP A 196 15.61 8.97 29.80
N GLY A 197 16.02 9.46 28.64
CA GLY A 197 15.64 10.74 28.07
C GLY A 197 16.65 11.87 28.24
N LEU A 198 17.86 11.56 28.69
CA LEU A 198 18.96 12.52 28.79
C LEU A 198 19.53 12.89 27.41
N ILE A 199 19.50 11.95 26.46
CA ILE A 199 20.10 12.14 25.12
C ILE A 199 19.03 12.01 24.03
N PRO A 200 18.58 13.12 23.42
CA PRO A 200 17.71 13.06 22.25
C PRO A 200 18.54 12.72 21.00
N ILE A 201 18.16 11.64 20.32
CA ILE A 201 18.74 11.23 19.03
C ILE A 201 17.67 11.46 17.96
N ARG A 202 17.91 12.41 17.07
CA ARG A 202 16.98 12.79 16.00
C ARG A 202 17.51 12.32 14.66
N TYR A 203 16.64 11.64 13.91
CA TYR A 203 16.82 11.38 12.49
C TYR A 203 15.78 12.18 11.71
N SER A 204 16.26 12.88 10.70
CA SER A 204 15.48 13.56 9.67
C SER A 204 15.84 12.95 8.32
N GLU A 205 15.18 13.40 7.27
CA GLU A 205 15.41 13.02 5.88
C GLU A 205 16.89 13.12 5.49
N ASP A 206 17.60 14.12 6.01
CA ASP A 206 19.02 14.36 5.73
C ASP A 206 19.95 13.30 6.33
N ASN A 207 19.49 12.58 7.36
CA ASN A 207 20.26 11.58 8.09
C ASN A 207 19.68 10.16 7.95
N LEU A 208 18.52 10.03 7.32
CA LEU A 208 17.87 8.76 7.03
C LEU A 208 18.30 8.26 5.64
N VAL A 209 19.40 7.51 5.61
CA VAL A 209 19.84 6.85 4.38
C VAL A 209 18.98 5.61 4.14
N CYS A 210 18.11 5.69 3.14
CA CYS A 210 17.32 4.56 2.66
C CYS A 210 17.52 4.43 1.15
N VAL A 211 18.46 3.56 0.78
CA VAL A 211 18.85 3.35 -0.62
C VAL A 211 17.95 2.27 -1.22
N VAL A 212 17.34 2.58 -2.35
CA VAL A 212 16.68 1.57 -3.18
C VAL A 212 17.76 0.71 -3.81
N LYS A 213 17.74 -0.58 -3.46
CA LYS A 213 18.74 -1.55 -3.90
C LYS A 213 18.31 -2.22 -5.19
N ASN A 214 17.06 -2.63 -5.22
CA ASN A 214 16.49 -3.33 -6.35
C ASN A 214 15.04 -2.92 -6.57
N TYR A 215 14.54 -3.21 -7.76
CA TYR A 215 13.16 -2.98 -8.10
C TYR A 215 12.67 -3.96 -9.16
N LYS A 216 11.35 -4.14 -9.19
CA LYS A 216 10.64 -4.90 -10.21
C LYS A 216 9.45 -4.09 -10.70
N VAL A 217 9.37 -3.92 -12.01
CA VAL A 217 8.24 -3.25 -12.67
C VAL A 217 7.41 -4.29 -13.37
N GLY A 218 6.22 -4.59 -12.87
CA GLY A 218 5.27 -5.45 -13.58
C GLY A 218 4.03 -4.69 -14.02
N GLU A 219 3.03 -5.44 -14.50
CA GLU A 219 1.82 -4.85 -15.08
C GLU A 219 0.86 -4.30 -14.05
N ILE A 220 0.87 -4.88 -12.85
CA ILE A 220 -0.07 -4.55 -11.78
C ILE A 220 0.58 -3.68 -10.71
N ARG A 221 1.85 -3.94 -10.38
CA ARG A 221 2.53 -3.19 -9.31
C ARG A 221 4.02 -2.97 -9.59
N LEU A 222 4.52 -1.87 -9.05
CA LEU A 222 5.95 -1.64 -8.87
C LEU A 222 6.34 -2.09 -7.46
N ILE A 223 7.44 -2.83 -7.35
CA ILE A 223 8.08 -3.16 -6.08
C ILE A 223 9.45 -2.47 -6.08
N ARG A 224 9.71 -1.61 -5.10
CA ARG A 224 11.05 -1.07 -4.81
C ARG A 224 11.50 -1.68 -3.49
N GLY A 225 12.63 -2.38 -3.49
CA GLY A 225 13.24 -2.99 -2.31
C GLY A 225 14.43 -2.15 -1.84
N GLY A 226 14.51 -1.92 -0.53
CA GLY A 226 15.58 -1.14 0.07
C GLY A 226 15.91 -1.58 1.48
N ASP A 227 17.11 -1.19 1.91
CA ASP A 227 17.53 -1.34 3.30
C ASP A 227 17.42 0.00 4.02
N PHE A 228 16.95 -0.07 5.26
CA PHE A 228 16.88 1.05 6.18
C PHE A 228 17.83 0.79 7.34
N HIS A 229 18.78 1.71 7.56
CA HIS A 229 19.79 1.60 8.60
C HIS A 229 19.69 2.77 9.57
N LEU A 230 19.32 2.50 10.83
CA LEU A 230 19.38 3.50 11.90
C LEU A 230 20.66 3.33 12.72
N ARG A 231 21.59 4.28 12.63
CA ARG A 231 22.80 4.29 13.47
C ARG A 231 22.52 4.85 14.86
N LEU A 232 22.01 4.01 15.77
CA LEU A 232 21.56 4.37 17.12
C LEU A 232 22.63 5.00 18.05
N GLY A 233 23.89 5.06 17.65
CA GLY A 233 25.00 5.55 18.48
C GLY A 233 25.36 4.58 19.63
N LEU A 234 26.29 4.99 20.50
CA LEU A 234 26.63 4.29 21.76
C LEU A 234 27.09 2.81 21.60
N GLY A 235 27.67 2.45 20.46
CA GLY A 235 28.13 1.08 20.20
C GLY A 235 27.01 0.07 19.92
N ILE A 236 25.74 0.50 19.92
CA ILE A 236 24.60 -0.35 19.57
C ILE A 236 24.57 -0.48 18.06
N ARG A 237 24.78 -1.70 17.55
CA ARG A 237 24.60 -1.99 16.12
C ARG A 237 23.16 -1.62 15.76
N GLY A 238 23.04 -0.74 14.76
CA GLY A 238 21.76 -0.21 14.32
C GLY A 238 20.76 -1.29 13.94
N SER A 239 19.46 -1.02 14.13
CA SER A 239 18.42 -1.87 13.56
C SER A 239 18.48 -1.75 12.03
N ARG A 240 18.64 -2.89 11.35
CA ARG A 240 18.45 -3.00 9.90
C ARG A 240 16.99 -3.39 9.69
N ALA A 241 16.24 -2.57 8.97
CA ALA A 241 14.90 -2.90 8.51
C ALA A 241 14.94 -3.07 7.00
N TYR A 242 14.38 -4.18 6.51
CA TYR A 242 14.10 -4.34 5.09
C TYR A 242 12.76 -3.66 4.81
N VAL A 243 12.71 -2.85 3.76
CA VAL A 243 11.52 -2.09 3.40
C VAL A 243 11.20 -2.35 1.94
N ASN A 244 9.95 -2.70 1.68
CA ASN A 244 9.39 -2.70 0.33
C ASN A 244 8.45 -1.51 0.19
N GLN A 245 8.52 -0.79 -0.92
CA GLN A 245 7.46 0.11 -1.35
C GLN A 245 6.77 -0.55 -2.54
N ILE A 246 5.51 -0.88 -2.34
CA ILE A 246 4.68 -1.61 -3.29
C ILE A 246 3.61 -0.66 -3.81
N CYS A 247 3.75 -0.24 -5.07
CA CYS A 247 2.84 0.71 -5.72
C CYS A 247 1.91 -0.05 -6.66
N TYR A 248 0.65 -0.19 -6.27
CA TYR A 248 -0.48 -0.58 -7.10
C TYR A 248 -1.07 0.64 -7.81
N PRO A 249 -2.05 0.48 -8.71
CA PRO A 249 -2.57 1.60 -9.48
C PRO A 249 -3.22 2.69 -8.60
N GLN A 250 -3.95 2.29 -7.57
CA GLN A 250 -4.63 3.21 -6.63
C GLN A 250 -4.12 3.15 -5.20
N VAL A 251 -3.15 2.29 -4.90
CA VAL A 251 -2.72 2.04 -3.52
C VAL A 251 -1.20 1.94 -3.47
N VAL A 252 -0.60 2.59 -2.50
CA VAL A 252 0.80 2.36 -2.13
C VAL A 252 0.82 1.71 -0.75
N LYS A 253 1.48 0.57 -0.66
CA LYS A 253 1.73 -0.16 0.59
C LYS A 253 3.22 -0.10 0.90
N VAL A 254 3.57 0.33 2.11
CA VAL A 254 4.94 0.32 2.61
C VAL A 254 4.99 -0.52 3.90
N PRO A 255 5.18 -1.84 3.80
CA PRO A 255 5.46 -2.68 4.96
C PRO A 255 6.87 -2.41 5.49
N VAL A 256 6.97 -2.16 6.79
CA VAL A 256 8.22 -2.02 7.53
C VAL A 256 8.25 -3.08 8.62
N ASN A 257 9.23 -3.98 8.56
CA ASN A 257 9.48 -4.96 9.60
C ASN A 257 10.57 -4.43 10.54
N VAL A 258 10.24 -4.25 11.81
CA VAL A 258 11.14 -3.73 12.84
C VAL A 258 11.48 -4.84 13.81
N HIS A 259 12.77 -5.15 13.91
CA HIS A 259 13.30 -6.02 14.96
C HIS A 259 13.78 -5.17 16.14
N VAL A 260 13.21 -5.45 17.31
CA VAL A 260 13.54 -4.82 18.59
C VAL A 260 14.28 -5.87 19.43
N PRO A 261 15.62 -5.81 19.51
CA PRO A 261 16.43 -6.89 20.09
C PRO A 261 16.39 -6.95 21.62
N VAL A 262 15.96 -5.86 22.27
CA VAL A 262 15.86 -5.67 23.72
C VAL A 262 14.62 -4.85 24.03
N ARG A 263 14.08 -4.97 25.24
CA ARG A 263 12.93 -4.15 25.65
C ARG A 263 13.29 -2.66 25.49
N PHE A 264 12.41 -1.90 24.85
CA PHE A 264 12.70 -0.52 24.46
C PHE A 264 13.06 0.38 25.66
N SER A 265 12.37 0.18 26.79
CA SER A 265 12.60 0.89 28.06
C SER A 265 13.96 0.62 28.72
N SER A 266 14.70 -0.41 28.29
CA SER A 266 16.05 -0.67 28.78
C SER A 266 17.05 0.42 28.36
N PHE A 267 16.80 1.12 27.25
CA PHE A 267 17.72 2.14 26.72
C PHE A 267 17.03 3.47 26.41
N PHE A 268 15.73 3.45 26.13
CA PHE A 268 14.98 4.61 25.66
C PHE A 268 13.75 4.85 26.52
N LYS A 269 13.53 6.11 26.92
CA LYS A 269 12.30 6.49 27.64
C LYS A 269 11.08 6.38 26.72
N ASP A 270 11.20 6.96 25.53
CA ASP A 270 10.20 6.94 24.48
C ASP A 270 10.89 7.12 23.12
N ALA A 271 10.16 6.77 22.06
CA ALA A 271 10.47 7.16 20.70
C ALA A 271 9.22 7.68 20.03
N TYR A 272 9.40 8.51 19.02
CA TYR A 272 8.32 8.78 18.09
C TYR A 272 8.79 8.70 16.65
N ILE A 273 7.88 8.27 15.79
CA ILE A 273 8.00 8.30 14.34
C ILE A 273 6.89 9.23 13.84
N GLU A 274 7.28 10.27 13.12
CA GLU A 274 6.36 11.17 12.44
C GLU A 274 6.44 10.94 10.96
N MET A 275 5.28 10.90 10.31
CA MET A 275 5.16 10.87 8.87
C MET A 275 4.10 11.88 8.46
N SER A 276 4.50 12.92 7.75
CA SER A 276 3.63 14.01 7.31
C SER A 276 3.90 14.37 5.84
N PRO A 277 2.95 14.15 4.92
CA PRO A 277 2.97 14.82 3.63
C PRO A 277 2.93 16.35 3.83
N VAL A 278 3.85 17.04 3.15
CA VAL A 278 3.85 18.50 3.03
C VAL A 278 2.94 18.87 1.86
N ILE A 279 1.79 19.45 2.18
CA ILE A 279 0.69 19.70 1.25
C ILE A 279 0.76 21.14 0.77
N ARG A 280 0.68 21.34 -0.54
CA ARG A 280 0.55 22.68 -1.12
C ARG A 280 -0.81 23.26 -0.72
N GLN A 281 -0.83 24.53 -0.31
CA GLN A 281 -2.08 25.24 -0.10
C GLN A 281 -2.81 25.40 -1.43
N ASN A 282 -3.76 24.50 -1.66
CA ASN A 282 -4.70 24.58 -2.77
C ASN A 282 -6.10 24.84 -2.21
N ALA A 283 -6.78 25.83 -2.78
CA ALA A 283 -8.15 26.14 -2.40
C ALA A 283 -9.05 24.91 -2.62
N GLY A 284 -9.87 24.58 -1.63
CA GLY A 284 -10.87 23.51 -1.73
C GLY A 284 -10.44 22.14 -1.20
N TYR A 285 -9.19 21.96 -0.75
CA TYR A 285 -8.80 20.74 -0.03
C TYR A 285 -9.07 20.84 1.47
N VAL A 286 -9.43 19.71 2.06
CA VAL A 286 -9.73 19.53 3.48
C VAL A 286 -8.94 18.33 3.99
N PHE A 287 -8.32 18.49 5.17
CA PHE A 287 -7.84 17.38 5.96
C PHE A 287 -8.98 16.83 6.81
N ASP A 288 -9.30 15.55 6.65
CA ASP A 288 -10.35 14.87 7.41
C ASP A 288 -9.76 13.65 8.13
N ALA A 289 -9.89 13.63 9.45
CA ALA A 289 -9.57 12.49 10.30
C ALA A 289 -10.81 12.14 11.15
N PRO A 290 -11.71 11.28 10.63
CA PRO A 290 -13.01 11.02 11.27
C PRO A 290 -12.90 10.50 12.70
N SER A 291 -11.88 9.67 12.98
CA SER A 291 -11.66 9.07 14.31
C SER A 291 -11.36 10.10 15.40
N ALA A 292 -10.82 11.25 15.00
CA ALA A 292 -10.54 12.37 15.88
C ALA A 292 -11.53 13.53 15.73
N LYS A 293 -12.57 13.37 14.88
CA LYS A 293 -13.56 14.40 14.54
C LYS A 293 -12.90 15.70 14.04
N ILE A 294 -11.85 15.56 13.24
CA ILE A 294 -11.11 16.69 12.66
C ILE A 294 -11.56 16.88 11.23
N ILE A 295 -11.97 18.10 10.89
CA ILE A 295 -12.16 18.57 9.52
C ILE A 295 -11.51 19.94 9.46
N ASP A 296 -10.41 20.08 8.72
CA ASP A 296 -9.63 21.32 8.64
C ASP A 296 -9.42 21.74 7.19
N SER A 297 -9.76 22.99 6.87
CA SER A 297 -9.57 23.53 5.52
C SER A 297 -8.13 23.96 5.32
N ILE A 298 -7.49 23.43 4.27
CA ILE A 298 -6.08 23.70 3.94
C ILE A 298 -5.86 25.16 3.48
N SER A 299 -6.94 25.93 3.28
CA SER A 299 -6.90 27.32 2.82
C SER A 299 -6.80 28.39 3.94
N SER A 300 -6.81 28.02 5.22
CA SER A 300 -6.92 28.99 6.33
C SER A 300 -5.59 29.29 7.05
N ARG A 301 -5.28 30.58 7.30
CA ARG A 301 -4.28 31.06 8.28
C ARG A 301 -5.03 31.32 9.60
N ALA A 302 -4.57 31.00 10.81
CA ALA A 302 -3.24 30.69 11.31
C ALA A 302 -3.21 29.29 11.98
N VAL A 303 -2.52 28.34 11.34
CA VAL A 303 -2.23 27.05 11.97
C VAL A 303 -1.21 27.26 13.08
N CYS A 304 -1.62 27.01 14.32
CA CYS A 304 -0.71 26.71 15.42
C CYS A 304 -0.27 25.25 15.28
N ASP A 305 1.00 24.97 15.50
CA ASP A 305 1.50 23.59 15.53
C ASP A 305 0.71 22.79 16.57
N THR A 306 -0.07 21.83 16.08
CA THR A 306 -1.05 21.12 16.88
C THR A 306 -0.80 19.62 16.79
N ILE A 307 -0.87 18.95 17.94
CA ILE A 307 -0.94 17.50 18.02
C ILE A 307 -2.23 17.08 18.70
N ILE A 308 -3.04 16.29 17.99
CA ILE A 308 -4.32 15.80 18.49
C ILE A 308 -4.11 14.36 18.94
N ARG A 309 -4.12 14.15 20.26
CA ARG A 309 -3.72 12.90 20.92
C ARG A 309 -4.78 11.80 20.82
N VAL A 310 -5.00 11.32 19.61
CA VAL A 310 -5.81 10.14 19.28
C VAL A 310 -4.89 9.13 18.62
N ASN A 311 -4.88 7.88 19.09
CA ASN A 311 -4.03 6.85 18.51
C ASN A 311 -4.38 6.66 17.01
N PRO A 312 -3.46 6.95 16.08
CA PRO A 312 -3.72 6.85 14.65
C PRO A 312 -3.62 5.40 14.14
N ASN A 313 -3.23 4.45 15.00
CA ASN A 313 -3.13 3.04 14.63
C ASN A 313 -4.51 2.47 14.24
N ASN A 314 -4.57 1.84 13.07
CA ASN A 314 -5.78 1.35 12.41
C ASN A 314 -6.82 2.43 12.14
N GLN A 315 -6.40 3.70 12.13
CA GLN A 315 -7.28 4.82 11.83
C GLN A 315 -6.99 5.38 10.44
N PHE A 316 -8.05 5.90 9.84
CA PHE A 316 -8.05 6.50 8.54
C PHE A 316 -7.99 8.03 8.67
N TYR A 317 -7.18 8.67 7.82
CA TYR A 317 -7.30 10.10 7.55
C TYR A 317 -7.17 10.35 6.04
N SER A 318 -7.58 11.54 5.60
CA SER A 318 -7.52 11.92 4.20
C SER A 318 -7.17 13.37 4.01
N VAL A 319 -6.75 13.67 2.78
CA VAL A 319 -6.70 15.04 2.25
C VAL A 319 -7.45 15.02 0.93
N THR A 320 -8.55 15.76 0.84
CA THR A 320 -9.51 15.63 -0.24
C THR A 320 -10.16 16.96 -0.61
N SER A 321 -10.48 17.15 -1.89
CA SER A 321 -11.38 18.21 -2.35
C SER A 321 -12.80 17.71 -2.60
N GLY A 322 -13.13 16.51 -2.13
CA GLY A 322 -14.39 15.80 -2.40
C GLY A 322 -14.34 14.90 -3.64
N SER A 323 -13.64 15.31 -4.71
CA SER A 323 -13.50 14.54 -5.96
C SER A 323 -12.11 13.94 -6.19
N LYS A 324 -11.08 14.54 -5.59
CA LYS A 324 -9.68 14.18 -5.74
C LYS A 324 -8.96 14.33 -4.40
N GLY A 325 -7.85 13.63 -4.23
CA GLY A 325 -7.13 13.60 -2.96
C GLY A 325 -6.44 12.28 -2.71
N TYR A 326 -6.09 12.03 -1.46
CA TYR A 326 -5.60 10.73 -1.02
C TYR A 326 -6.12 10.37 0.36
N GLY A 327 -6.16 9.07 0.64
CA GLY A 327 -6.41 8.51 1.96
C GLY A 327 -5.15 7.88 2.53
N TRP A 328 -5.04 7.80 3.85
CA TRP A 328 -3.91 7.19 4.54
C TRP A 328 -4.39 6.34 5.72
N ILE A 329 -3.83 5.14 5.86
CA ILE A 329 -4.01 4.27 7.03
C ILE A 329 -2.65 3.83 7.57
N LEU A 330 -2.43 4.08 8.86
CA LEU A 330 -1.34 3.46 9.62
C LEU A 330 -1.87 2.16 10.22
N ASN A 331 -1.24 1.03 9.94
CA ASN A 331 -1.56 -0.27 10.54
C ASN A 331 -0.28 -0.85 11.16
N ALA A 332 -0.09 -0.62 12.46
CA ALA A 332 0.97 -1.21 13.24
C ALA A 332 0.44 -2.43 14.01
N LYS A 333 1.08 -3.59 13.81
CA LYS A 333 0.88 -4.80 14.62
C LYS A 333 1.58 -4.66 15.98
N ILE A 334 1.24 -3.60 16.70
CA ILE A 334 1.74 -3.24 18.03
C ILE A 334 0.52 -3.04 18.91
N ASN A 335 0.54 -3.61 20.13
CA ASN A 335 -0.55 -3.38 21.09
C ASN A 335 -0.61 -1.89 21.46
N ASP A 336 -1.80 -1.30 21.37
CA ASP A 336 -2.03 0.13 21.58
C ASP A 336 -1.54 0.66 22.94
N LYS A 337 -1.40 -0.19 23.97
CA LYS A 337 -0.80 0.22 25.25
C LYS A 337 0.64 0.71 25.12
N TYR A 338 1.36 0.24 24.10
CA TYR A 338 2.73 0.67 23.77
C TYR A 338 2.76 1.88 22.84
N LEU A 339 1.60 2.35 22.35
CA LEU A 339 1.46 3.48 21.43
C LEU A 339 0.96 4.76 22.12
N LYS A 340 1.13 4.86 23.44
CA LYS A 340 0.61 5.96 24.25
C LYS A 340 1.24 7.30 23.85
N GLY A 341 0.39 8.31 23.62
CA GLY A 341 0.83 9.64 23.21
C GLY A 341 1.03 9.80 21.69
N SER A 342 0.61 8.80 20.90
CA SER A 342 0.43 8.95 19.46
C SER A 342 -0.70 9.93 19.13
N GLY A 343 -0.68 10.51 17.95
CA GLY A 343 -1.63 11.56 17.56
C GLY A 343 -1.57 11.95 16.09
N TYR A 344 -2.55 12.73 15.65
CA TYR A 344 -2.49 13.45 14.37
C TYR A 344 -1.72 14.76 14.52
N LEU A 345 -1.00 15.12 13.48
CA LEU A 345 -0.11 16.28 13.41
C LEU A 345 -0.67 17.29 12.42
N ILE A 346 -0.72 18.56 12.83
CA ILE A 346 -1.01 19.69 11.93
C ILE A 346 0.04 20.76 12.21
N ARG A 347 0.86 21.10 11.21
CA ARG A 347 1.99 22.04 11.39
C ARG A 347 2.22 22.93 10.19
N LYS A 348 2.99 24.00 10.41
CA LYS A 348 3.64 24.71 9.31
C LYS A 348 5.04 24.13 9.06
N PRO A 349 5.36 23.69 7.83
CA PRO A 349 6.66 23.12 7.52
C PRO A 349 7.80 24.12 7.68
N SER A 350 7.52 25.41 7.48
CA SER A 350 8.43 26.51 7.72
C SER A 350 7.65 27.75 8.19
N PRO A 351 8.16 28.51 9.17
CA PRO A 351 7.57 29.80 9.53
C PRO A 351 7.60 30.83 8.39
N ARG A 352 8.52 30.65 7.43
CA ARG A 352 8.72 31.57 6.29
C ARG A 352 7.91 31.19 5.06
N ASP A 353 7.60 29.90 4.90
CA ASP A 353 6.79 29.41 3.80
C ASP A 353 5.36 29.18 4.26
N SER A 354 4.50 30.16 4.02
CA SER A 354 3.09 30.04 4.34
C SER A 354 2.30 29.25 3.29
N SER A 355 2.91 28.81 2.19
CA SER A 355 2.22 28.17 1.07
C SER A 355 2.00 26.68 1.25
N CYS A 356 2.49 26.10 2.34
CA CYS A 356 2.37 24.67 2.62
C CYS A 356 1.92 24.41 4.05
N LEU A 357 1.27 23.26 4.24
CA LEU A 357 0.86 22.74 5.54
C LEU A 357 1.24 21.27 5.65
N GLU A 358 1.66 20.85 6.84
CA GLU A 358 1.92 19.46 7.14
C GLU A 358 0.73 18.86 7.86
N TYR A 359 0.21 17.77 7.29
CA TYR A 359 -0.79 16.94 7.92
C TYR A 359 -0.28 15.51 7.97
N GLY A 360 -0.39 14.85 9.12
CA GLY A 360 0.11 13.49 9.24
C GLY A 360 -0.14 12.90 10.61
N PHE A 361 0.74 11.98 11.02
CA PHE A 361 0.63 11.34 12.31
C PHE A 361 1.99 11.22 13.01
N ARG A 362 1.92 11.16 14.34
CA ARG A 362 2.99 10.75 15.24
C ARG A 362 2.60 9.42 15.85
N MET A 363 3.43 8.41 15.65
CA MET A 363 3.38 7.15 16.40
C MET A 363 4.42 7.21 17.51
N THR A 364 3.97 7.33 18.76
CA THR A 364 4.84 7.34 19.94
C THR A 364 4.93 5.93 20.51
N VAL A 365 6.13 5.37 20.56
CA VAL A 365 6.41 4.03 21.08
C VAL A 365 6.99 4.14 22.49
N VAL A 366 6.39 3.44 23.44
CA VAL A 366 6.81 3.41 24.85
C VAL A 366 6.85 1.97 25.34
N ASP A 367 7.95 1.59 26.00
CA ASP A 367 8.09 0.32 26.72
C ASP A 367 7.77 -0.94 25.87
N LEU A 368 8.07 -0.86 24.57
CA LEU A 368 7.84 -1.94 23.61
C LEU A 368 8.71 -3.16 23.96
N PRO A 369 8.13 -4.37 24.11
CA PRO A 369 8.90 -5.58 24.38
C PRO A 369 9.93 -5.91 23.29
N LYS A 370 10.84 -6.84 23.61
CA LYS A 370 11.68 -7.48 22.60
C LYS A 370 10.77 -8.25 21.64
N GLY A 371 11.02 -8.14 20.34
CA GLY A 371 10.25 -8.88 19.34
C GLY A 371 10.37 -8.31 17.93
N HIS A 372 9.57 -8.86 17.03
CA HIS A 372 9.40 -8.37 15.67
C HIS A 372 8.03 -7.72 15.54
N TYR A 373 8.02 -6.55 14.93
CA TYR A 373 6.83 -5.74 14.75
C TYR A 373 6.68 -5.36 13.29
N GLU A 374 5.45 -5.38 12.80
CA GLU A 374 5.12 -4.99 11.44
C GLU A 374 4.37 -3.65 11.49
N ILE A 375 4.82 -2.69 10.69
CA ILE A 375 4.18 -1.39 10.53
C ILE A 375 3.89 -1.22 9.04
N ASN A 376 2.61 -1.19 8.69
CA ASN A 376 2.15 -0.97 7.33
C ASN A 376 1.63 0.46 7.19
N ASN A 377 2.19 1.19 6.22
CA ASN A 377 1.60 2.43 5.75
C ASN A 377 0.87 2.18 4.44
N TRP A 378 -0.40 2.54 4.40
CA TRP A 378 -1.23 2.47 3.21
C TRP A 378 -1.61 3.87 2.79
N VAL A 379 -1.39 4.20 1.51
CA VAL A 379 -1.85 5.44 0.90
C VAL A 379 -2.74 5.07 -0.28
N SER A 380 -3.92 5.68 -0.40
CA SER A 380 -4.83 5.42 -1.51
C SER A 380 -5.15 6.66 -2.32
N PHE A 381 -5.47 6.46 -3.59
CA PHE A 381 -5.75 7.49 -4.56
C PHE A 381 -7.09 7.16 -5.24
N PRO A 382 -8.19 7.83 -4.83
CA PRO A 382 -9.52 7.58 -5.40
C PRO A 382 -9.58 7.98 -6.87
N SER A 383 -10.48 7.35 -7.62
CA SER A 383 -10.73 7.69 -9.02
C SER A 383 -11.70 8.85 -9.22
N ARG A 384 -12.64 9.10 -8.29
CA ARG A 384 -13.78 10.03 -8.53
C ARG A 384 -14.36 10.75 -7.32
N THR A 385 -14.51 10.09 -6.17
CA THR A 385 -15.23 10.68 -5.02
C THR A 385 -14.60 10.33 -3.68
N TYR A 386 -14.81 11.19 -2.69
CA TYR A 386 -14.42 10.94 -1.31
C TYR A 386 -15.00 9.64 -0.74
N ALA A 387 -16.21 9.27 -1.15
CA ALA A 387 -16.84 8.01 -0.74
C ALA A 387 -15.95 6.80 -1.10
N SER A 388 -15.30 6.82 -2.28
CA SER A 388 -14.35 5.77 -2.67
C SER A 388 -13.06 5.75 -1.84
N ILE A 389 -12.73 6.83 -1.11
CA ILE A 389 -11.63 6.83 -0.16
C ILE A 389 -12.01 6.10 1.12
N ASN A 390 -13.24 6.26 1.62
CA ASN A 390 -13.73 5.47 2.76
C ASN A 390 -13.77 3.96 2.44
N ASP A 391 -13.99 3.59 1.17
CA ASP A 391 -13.87 2.21 0.72
C ASP A 391 -12.46 1.63 0.92
N LEU A 392 -11.40 2.45 0.98
CA LEU A 392 -10.06 1.99 1.37
C LEU A 392 -10.07 1.37 2.77
N SER A 393 -10.71 2.03 3.74
CA SER A 393 -10.79 1.49 5.09
C SER A 393 -11.52 0.16 5.10
N SER A 394 -12.61 0.03 4.32
CA SER A 394 -13.31 -1.24 4.14
C SER A 394 -12.42 -2.29 3.47
N PHE A 395 -11.64 -1.93 2.46
CA PHE A 395 -10.76 -2.85 1.74
C PHE A 395 -9.55 -3.31 2.57
N VAL A 396 -8.82 -2.37 3.17
CA VAL A 396 -7.66 -2.62 4.04
C VAL A 396 -8.08 -3.27 5.36
N LEU A 397 -9.33 -3.13 5.81
CA LEU A 397 -9.79 -3.78 7.05
C LEU A 397 -10.66 -5.04 6.80
N LYS A 398 -11.25 -5.19 5.62
CA LYS A 398 -12.13 -6.31 5.23
C LYS A 398 -11.77 -6.82 3.83
N PRO A 399 -10.63 -7.54 3.70
CA PRO A 399 -10.21 -8.10 2.42
C PRO A 399 -11.25 -9.09 1.89
N HIS A 400 -11.43 -9.12 0.56
CA HIS A 400 -12.31 -10.08 -0.10
C HIS A 400 -11.94 -11.52 0.23
N SER A 401 -12.93 -12.40 0.27
CA SER A 401 -12.66 -13.83 0.26
C SER A 401 -12.14 -14.26 -1.12
N ILE A 402 -11.21 -15.21 -1.10
CA ILE A 402 -10.69 -15.90 -2.27
C ILE A 402 -11.01 -17.37 -2.04
N LYS A 403 -11.85 -17.92 -2.90
CA LYS A 403 -12.30 -19.30 -2.83
C LYS A 403 -11.66 -20.07 -3.96
N THR A 404 -11.01 -21.15 -3.54
CA THR A 404 -10.52 -22.21 -4.40
C THR A 404 -11.39 -23.46 -4.18
N PRO A 405 -11.26 -24.51 -5.00
CA PRO A 405 -11.96 -25.79 -4.73
C PRO A 405 -11.68 -26.38 -3.34
N TRP A 406 -10.52 -26.06 -2.74
CA TRP A 406 -10.03 -26.72 -1.51
C TRP A 406 -10.02 -25.82 -0.28
N ILE A 407 -9.82 -24.51 -0.48
CA ILE A 407 -9.55 -23.54 0.60
C ILE A 407 -10.34 -22.25 0.33
N THR A 408 -10.99 -21.75 1.38
CA THR A 408 -11.45 -20.35 1.44
C THR A 408 -10.46 -19.56 2.27
N SER A 409 -9.82 -18.55 1.67
CA SER A 409 -8.93 -17.63 2.37
C SER A 409 -9.44 -16.20 2.22
N LYS A 410 -8.83 -15.26 2.93
CA LYS A 410 -9.01 -13.82 2.69
C LYS A 410 -7.85 -13.30 1.86
N ASN A 411 -8.11 -12.31 1.01
CA ASN A 411 -7.10 -11.63 0.21
C ASN A 411 -5.96 -11.14 1.11
N LEU A 412 -4.73 -11.54 0.79
CA LEU A 412 -3.57 -11.48 1.68
C LEU A 412 -2.85 -10.13 1.69
N LEU A 413 -3.45 -9.09 1.12
CA LEU A 413 -2.92 -7.73 1.22
C LEU A 413 -2.50 -7.34 2.65
N LEU A 414 -3.13 -7.91 3.67
CA LEU A 414 -2.86 -7.65 5.10
C LEU A 414 -1.98 -8.68 5.80
N ALA A 415 -1.70 -9.82 5.16
CA ALA A 415 -0.98 -10.92 5.76
C ALA A 415 0.38 -11.05 5.08
N ASN A 416 1.43 -10.56 5.74
CA ASN A 416 2.77 -10.99 5.43
C ASN A 416 2.89 -12.47 5.88
N PRO A 417 3.23 -13.43 5.01
CA PRO A 417 3.37 -14.84 5.39
C PRO A 417 4.54 -15.09 6.35
N LEU A 418 5.40 -14.10 6.59
CA LEU A 418 6.49 -14.18 7.54
C LEU A 418 6.13 -13.46 8.83
N ILE A 419 5.65 -14.21 9.83
CA ILE A 419 6.30 -14.50 11.13
C ILE A 419 5.45 -15.61 11.80
N GLN A 420 5.58 -16.85 11.33
CA GLN A 420 5.33 -18.04 12.18
C GLN A 420 6.60 -18.89 12.28
N ASN A 421 7.77 -18.24 12.33
CA ASN A 421 8.96 -18.94 12.79
C ASN A 421 8.83 -19.10 14.30
N ASN A 422 8.56 -20.34 14.70
CA ASN A 422 8.90 -20.87 16.01
C ASN A 422 10.30 -20.40 16.38
N ALA A 423 10.38 -19.36 17.20
CA ALA A 423 11.57 -19.10 17.99
C ALA A 423 11.63 -20.17 19.08
N SER A 424 11.96 -21.41 18.67
CA SER A 424 12.62 -22.35 19.56
C SER A 424 13.95 -21.70 19.95
N THR A 425 13.95 -21.23 21.18
CA THR A 425 15.12 -20.93 22.00
C THR A 425 16.27 -21.88 21.73
N ASN A 426 17.42 -21.34 21.32
CA ASN A 426 18.76 -21.73 21.77
C ASN A 426 19.79 -20.75 21.18
N TYR A 427 19.98 -19.62 21.87
CA TYR A 427 21.25 -18.89 22.00
C TYR A 427 21.24 -18.14 23.32
#